data_AF-A0AA96EIF1-F1
#
_entry.id   AF-A0AA96EIF1-F1
#
_cell.length_a   1.000
_cell.length_b   1.000
_cell.length_c   1.000
_cell.angle_alpha   90.00
_cell.angle_beta   90.00
_cell.angle_gamma   90.00
#
_symmetry.space_group_name_H-M   'P 1'
#
loop_
_entity.id
_entity.type
_entity.pdbx_description
1 polymer ?
#
loop_
_entity_poly.entity_id
_entity_poly.type
_entity_poly.pdbx_seq_one_letter_code
_entity_poly.pdbx_strand_id
1 'polypeptide(L)'
;MTIPKDAFRRFQEELAELERKKDADAGQPTGATRMARAKEEFLDLRKRYGLTVADVVAFFPEEEGIGYIQSLIAASEAKPRRGRKPKAS
;
A
#
# COMPACT_ATOMS: atom_id res chain seq x y z
N MET A 1 -15.28 -3.92 -44.90
CA MET A 1 -15.21 -5.32 -44.43
C MET A 1 -16.19 -5.47 -43.28
N THR A 2 -17.16 -6.38 -43.37
CA THR A 2 -18.15 -6.63 -42.31
C THR A 2 -17.51 -7.47 -41.22
N ILE A 3 -17.41 -6.93 -40.00
CA ILE A 3 -16.92 -7.72 -38.86
C ILE A 3 -17.90 -8.89 -38.67
N PRO A 4 -17.43 -10.14 -38.75
CA PRO A 4 -18.32 -11.29 -38.58
C PRO A 4 -18.89 -11.25 -37.16
N LYS A 5 -20.22 -11.39 -37.02
CA LYS A 5 -20.94 -11.35 -35.74
C LYS A 5 -20.34 -12.31 -34.70
N ASP A 6 -19.73 -13.40 -35.17
CA ASP A 6 -19.05 -14.39 -34.35
C ASP A 6 -17.79 -13.85 -33.66
N ALA A 7 -17.07 -12.91 -34.29
CA ALA A 7 -15.92 -12.26 -33.67
C ALA A 7 -16.34 -11.35 -32.51
N PHE A 8 -17.45 -10.63 -32.66
CA PHE A 8 -17.99 -9.79 -31.60
C PHE A 8 -18.51 -10.62 -30.43
N ARG A 9 -19.17 -11.75 -30.72
CA ARG A 9 -19.67 -12.68 -29.69
C ARG A 9 -18.53 -13.31 -28.88
N ARG A 10 -17.47 -13.75 -29.56
CA ARG A 10 -16.26 -14.26 -28.88
C ARG A 10 -15.60 -13.20 -28.01
N PHE A 11 -15.53 -11.96 -28.49
CA PHE A 11 -14.97 -10.85 -27.71
C PHE A 11 -15.82 -10.54 -26.47
N GLN A 12 -17.15 -10.60 -26.57
CA GLN A 12 -18.05 -10.46 -25.42
C GLN A 12 -17.89 -11.60 -24.41
N GLU A 13 -17.72 -12.84 -24.89
CA GLU A 13 -17.46 -14.00 -24.04
C GLU A 13 -16.11 -13.86 -23.31
N GLU A 14 -15.06 -13.40 -24.00
CA GLU A 14 -13.74 -13.14 -23.41
C GLU A 14 -13.78 -12.03 -22.36
N LEU A 15 -14.54 -10.96 -22.60
CA LEU A 15 -14.77 -9.90 -21.61
C LEU A 15 -15.54 -10.39 -20.38
N ALA A 16 -16.60 -11.17 -20.58
CA ALA A 16 -17.38 -11.73 -19.47
C ALA A 16 -16.55 -12.70 -18.61
N GLU A 17 -15.62 -13.43 -19.23
CA GLU A 17 -14.71 -14.32 -18.51
C GLU A 17 -13.64 -13.55 -17.72
N LEU A 18 -13.13 -12.43 -18.27
CA LEU A 18 -12.24 -11.51 -17.55
C LEU A 18 -12.93 -10.84 -16.37
N GLU A 19 -14.19 -10.43 -16.51
CA GLU A 19 -14.98 -9.82 -15.45
C GLU A 19 -15.24 -10.81 -14.30
N ARG A 20 -15.65 -12.05 -14.63
CA ARG A 20 -15.80 -13.14 -13.64
C ARG A 20 -14.50 -13.47 -12.90
N LYS A 21 -13.36 -13.47 -13.61
CA LYS A 21 -12.03 -13.69 -12.99
C LYS A 21 -11.67 -12.54 -12.05
N LYS A 22 -11.98 -11.29 -12.42
CA LYS A 22 -11.71 -10.10 -11.62
C LYS A 22 -12.57 -10.05 -10.34
N ASP A 23 -13.83 -10.46 -10.43
CA ASP A 23 -14.72 -10.60 -9.27
C ASP A 23 -14.30 -11.74 -8.33
N ALA A 24 -13.78 -12.84 -8.89
CA ALA A 24 -13.22 -13.93 -8.10
C ALA A 24 -11.92 -13.52 -7.38
N ASP A 25 -11.08 -12.70 -8.01
CA ASP A 25 -9.82 -12.19 -7.44
C ASP A 25 -10.04 -10.99 -6.49
N ALA A 26 -11.19 -10.30 -6.57
CA ALA A 26 -11.60 -9.28 -5.61
C ALA A 26 -11.79 -9.82 -4.18
N GLY A 27 -11.93 -11.15 -4.02
CA GLY A 27 -11.94 -11.83 -2.73
C GLY A 27 -10.56 -12.04 -2.12
N GLN A 28 -9.47 -11.96 -2.91
CA GLN A 28 -8.11 -12.05 -2.40
C GLN A 28 -7.55 -10.65 -2.14
N PRO A 29 -7.25 -10.28 -0.88
CA PRO A 29 -6.71 -8.97 -0.59
C PRO A 29 -5.34 -8.87 -1.25
N THR A 30 -5.21 -7.95 -2.21
CA THR A 30 -3.93 -7.58 -2.82
C THR A 30 -2.93 -7.20 -1.72
N GLY A 31 -1.62 -7.33 -1.95
CA GLY A 31 -0.61 -6.94 -0.97
C GLY A 31 -0.78 -5.50 -0.47
N ALA A 32 -1.23 -4.60 -1.35
CA ALA A 32 -1.57 -3.22 -1.01
C ALA A 32 -2.80 -3.13 -0.08
N THR A 33 -3.84 -3.93 -0.31
CA THR A 33 -5.03 -4.01 0.56
C THR A 33 -4.70 -4.61 1.93
N ARG A 34 -3.81 -5.60 1.99
CA ARG A 34 -3.33 -6.19 3.27
C ARG A 34 -2.55 -5.17 4.09
N MET A 35 -1.61 -4.46 3.46
CA MET A 35 -0.85 -3.39 4.10
C MET A 35 -1.75 -2.25 4.60
N ALA A 36 -2.77 -1.87 3.82
CA ALA A 36 -3.73 -0.85 4.22
C ALA A 36 -4.52 -1.27 5.47
N ARG A 37 -5.04 -2.51 5.51
CA ARG A 37 -5.72 -3.06 6.70
C ARG A 37 -4.81 -3.15 7.91
N ALA A 38 -3.60 -3.70 7.75
CA ALA A 38 -2.64 -3.80 8.85
C ALA A 38 -2.29 -2.43 9.44
N LYS A 39 -2.18 -1.40 8.59
CA LYS A 39 -1.96 -0.02 9.03
C LYS A 39 -3.15 0.52 9.82
N GLU A 40 -4.37 0.24 9.38
CA GLU A 40 -5.59 0.67 10.06
C GLU A 40 -5.72 0.00 11.45
N GLU A 41 -5.51 -1.31 11.52
CA GLU A 41 -5.50 -2.08 12.78
C GLU A 41 -4.43 -1.55 13.76
N PHE A 42 -3.23 -1.24 13.27
CA PHE A 42 -2.18 -0.65 14.08
C PHE A 42 -2.57 0.73 14.64
N LEU A 43 -3.21 1.59 13.84
CA LEU A 43 -3.67 2.90 14.29
C LEU A 43 -4.76 2.80 15.35
N ASP A 44 -5.62 1.79 15.24
CA ASP A 44 -6.66 1.51 16.24
C ASP A 44 -6.07 1.02 17.56
N LEU A 45 -5.11 0.08 17.50
CA LEU A 45 -4.33 -0.38 18.66
C LEU A 45 -3.61 0.79 19.34
N ARG A 46 -2.97 1.65 18.54
CA ARG A 46 -2.30 2.86 19.03
C ARG A 46 -3.23 3.77 19.83
N LYS A 47 -4.45 4.00 19.32
CA LYS A 47 -5.44 4.84 20.00
C LYS A 47 -5.97 4.21 21.28
N ARG A 48 -6.24 2.90 21.27
CA ARG A 48 -6.82 2.18 22.42
C ARG A 48 -5.86 2.09 23.60
N TYR A 49 -4.57 1.87 23.33
CA TYR A 49 -3.56 1.65 24.36
C TYR A 49 -2.60 2.83 24.54
N GLY A 50 -2.80 3.94 23.82
CA GLY A 50 -1.93 5.11 23.90
C GLY A 50 -0.49 4.84 23.44
N LEU A 51 -0.30 3.86 22.52
CA LEU A 51 1.04 3.45 22.11
C LEU A 51 1.81 4.61 21.49
N THR A 52 3.05 4.77 21.95
CA THR A 52 4.02 5.70 21.42
C THR A 52 5.05 4.97 20.58
N VAL A 53 5.84 5.72 19.81
CA VAL A 53 6.98 5.16 19.08
C VAL A 53 7.97 4.52 20.07
N ALA A 54 8.12 5.06 21.27
CA ALA A 54 8.99 4.49 22.31
C ALA A 54 8.53 3.09 22.73
N ASP A 55 7.22 2.87 22.86
CA ASP A 55 6.67 1.57 23.23
C ASP A 55 6.92 0.52 22.14
N VAL A 56 6.84 0.92 20.86
CA VAL A 56 7.16 0.03 19.72
C VAL A 56 8.65 -0.26 19.66
N VAL A 57 9.49 0.75 19.90
CA VAL A 57 10.96 0.62 19.89
C VAL A 57 11.45 -0.26 21.05
N ALA A 58 10.76 -0.25 22.20
CA ALA A 58 11.09 -1.10 23.35
C ALA A 58 10.94 -2.61 23.08
N PHE A 59 10.17 -3.00 22.06
CA PHE A 59 10.09 -4.41 21.63
C PHE A 59 11.28 -4.87 20.79
N PHE A 60 12.13 -3.96 20.32
CA PHE A 60 13.33 -4.33 19.57
C PHE A 60 14.50 -4.56 20.52
N PRO A 61 15.33 -5.59 20.30
CA PRO A 61 16.61 -5.73 20.99
C PRO A 61 17.44 -4.46 20.80
N GLU A 62 18.16 -4.02 21.85
CA GLU A 62 18.92 -2.76 21.84
C GLU A 62 19.89 -2.66 20.66
N GLU A 63 20.46 -3.79 20.22
CA GLU A 63 21.39 -3.83 19.08
C GLU A 63 20.74 -3.62 17.71
N GLU A 64 19.45 -3.96 17.54
CA GLU A 64 18.76 -3.88 16.25
C GLU A 64 17.89 -2.63 16.11
N GLY A 65 17.31 -2.15 17.22
CA GLY A 65 16.35 -1.03 17.21
C GLY A 65 16.99 0.29 16.79
N ILE A 66 18.16 0.63 17.33
CA ILE A 66 18.85 1.89 17.03
C ILE A 66 19.38 1.90 15.60
N GLY A 67 19.98 0.78 15.15
CA GLY A 67 20.46 0.64 13.78
C GLY A 67 19.33 0.78 12.75
N TYR A 68 18.17 0.19 13.04
CA TYR A 68 16.99 0.34 12.19
C TYR A 68 16.51 1.80 12.12
N ILE A 69 16.40 2.50 13.26
CA ILE A 69 15.99 3.90 13.29
C ILE A 69 16.99 4.81 12.55
N GLN A 70 18.30 4.59 12.73
CA GLN A 70 19.34 5.33 12.02
C GLN A 70 19.25 5.09 10.51
N SER A 71 18.97 3.86 10.06
CA SER A 71 18.77 3.54 8.65
C SER A 71 17.56 4.27 8.05
N LEU A 72 16.46 4.39 8.81
CA LEU A 72 15.26 5.12 8.39
C LEU A 72 15.51 6.63 8.28
N ILE A 73 16.24 7.19 9.24
CA ILE A 73 16.62 8.62 9.23
C ILE A 73 17.50 8.90 8.03
N ALA A 74 18.56 8.12 7.81
CA ALA A 74 19.46 8.27 6.67
C ALA A 74 18.72 8.15 5.32
N ALA A 75 17.80 7.19 5.19
CA ALA A 75 16.97 7.04 3.99
C ALA A 75 16.02 8.25 3.77
N SER A 76 15.54 8.87 4.85
CA SER A 76 14.68 10.05 4.79
C SER A 76 15.44 11.33 4.42
N GLU A 77 16.67 11.49 4.92
CA GLU A 77 17.56 12.62 4.60
C GLU A 77 18.12 12.53 3.18
N ALA A 78 18.40 11.31 2.71
CA ALA A 78 18.82 11.05 1.33
C ALA A 78 17.73 11.38 0.30
N LYS A 79 16.44 11.46 0.71
CA LYS A 79 15.37 11.88 -0.20
C LYS A 79 15.33 13.41 -0.25
N PRO A 80 15.66 14.04 -1.39
CA PRO A 80 15.60 15.49 -1.49
C PRO A 80 14.17 15.96 -1.21
N ARG A 81 14.02 16.71 -0.12
CA ARG A 81 12.78 17.43 0.19
C ARG A 81 12.53 18.38 -0.99
N ARG A 82 11.61 18.00 -1.88
CA ARG A 82 11.17 18.86 -3.00
C ARG A 82 10.78 20.22 -2.42
N GLY A 83 11.63 21.21 -2.65
CA GLY A 83 11.48 22.56 -2.13
C GLY A 83 10.11 23.11 -2.50
N ARG A 84 9.37 23.54 -1.47
CA ARG A 84 8.16 24.34 -1.63
C ARG A 84 8.60 25.65 -2.31
N LYS A 85 8.14 25.93 -3.53
CA LYS A 85 8.39 27.21 -4.18
C LYS A 85 7.93 28.35 -3.26
N PRO A 86 8.78 29.36 -2.97
CA PRO A 86 8.31 30.55 -2.28
C PRO A 86 7.30 31.26 -3.18
N LYS A 87 6.14 31.60 -2.60
CA LYS A 87 5.13 32.45 -3.22
C LYS A 87 5.75 33.85 -3.29
N ALA A 88 6.02 34.35 -4.49
CA ALA A 88 6.45 35.72 -4.69
C ALA A 88 5.30 36.66 -4.28
N SER A 89 5.60 37.64 -3.41
CA SER A 89 4.73 38.77 -3.09
C SER A 89 4.95 39.90 -4.10
#